data_AF-A0A0B8PEB0-F1
#
_entry.id   AF-A0A0B8PEB0-F1
#
_cell.length_a   1.000
_cell.length_b   1.000
_cell.length_c   1.000
_cell.angle_alpha   90.00
_cell.angle_beta   90.00
_cell.angle_gamma   90.00
#
_symmetry.space_group_name_H-M   'P 1'
#
loop_
_entity.id
_entity.type
_entity.pdbx_description
1 polymer ?
#
loop_
_entity_poly.entity_id
_entity_poly.type
_entity_poly.pdbx_seq_one_letter_code
_entity_poly.pdbx_strand_id
1 'polypeptide(L)'
;MLDELSSWLDKQGEGNMPELYKVLCAGAPLQLLEFGKKNDAFEQSLAAIEQFLQADFAHPNDFTSVVVKGDVIPLLSAISISLLELQKSYFAPTQSVESHQALRSLKSKLDYQQAFDMTQRLNQLVEQLTTHTGLNQELLISRWLIESKC
;
A
#
# COMPACT_ATOMS: atom_id res chain seq x y z
N MET A 1 -5.33 -25.10 -1.09
CA MET A 1 -3.93 -24.60 -0.96
C MET A 1 -3.77 -23.55 0.14
N LEU A 2 -4.85 -23.00 0.73
CA LEU A 2 -4.80 -22.03 1.84
C LEU A 2 -4.66 -22.67 3.25
N ASP A 3 -4.78 -23.99 3.36
CA ASP A 3 -4.79 -24.69 4.65
C ASP A 3 -3.40 -24.82 5.30
N GLU A 4 -2.34 -25.00 4.51
CA GLU A 4 -0.99 -25.16 5.05
C GLU A 4 -0.42 -23.84 5.58
N LEU A 5 -0.62 -22.73 4.86
CA LEU A 5 -0.16 -21.42 5.29
C LEU A 5 -0.89 -20.95 6.55
N SER A 6 -2.22 -21.08 6.58
CA SER A 6 -3.02 -20.70 7.76
C SER A 6 -2.64 -21.54 8.97
N SER A 7 -2.52 -22.86 8.80
CA SER A 7 -2.08 -23.76 9.89
C SER A 7 -0.66 -23.44 10.36
N TRP A 8 0.23 -23.01 9.45
CA TRP A 8 1.58 -22.60 9.82
C TRP A 8 1.58 -21.29 10.61
N LEU A 9 0.79 -20.30 10.21
CA LEU A 9 0.64 -19.02 10.93
C LEU A 9 0.02 -19.20 12.32
N ASP A 10 -0.99 -20.08 12.43
CA ASP A 10 -1.59 -20.44 13.72
C ASP A 10 -0.55 -20.97 14.71
N LYS A 11 0.38 -21.82 14.23
CA LYS A 11 1.50 -22.32 15.05
C LYS A 11 2.47 -21.23 15.49
N GLN A 12 2.56 -20.12 14.76
CA GLN A 12 3.36 -18.95 15.13
C GLN A 12 2.59 -17.94 16.00
N GLY A 13 1.30 -18.17 16.26
CA GLY A 13 0.44 -17.25 17.02
C GLY A 13 -0.14 -16.10 16.18
N GLU A 14 -0.05 -16.17 14.85
CA GLU A 14 -0.37 -15.08 13.91
C GLU A 14 -1.49 -15.46 12.92
N GLY A 15 -2.41 -16.34 13.34
CA GLY A 15 -3.48 -16.88 12.50
C GLY A 15 -4.44 -15.85 11.90
N ASN A 16 -4.57 -14.68 12.54
CA ASN A 16 -5.52 -13.64 12.17
C ASN A 16 -4.92 -12.53 11.28
N MET A 17 -3.82 -12.82 10.58
CA MET A 17 -3.22 -11.82 9.69
C MET A 17 -4.19 -11.39 8.57
N PRO A 18 -4.30 -10.08 8.29
CA PRO A 18 -5.10 -9.56 7.18
C PRO A 18 -4.74 -10.22 5.85
N GLU A 19 -5.75 -10.49 5.02
CA GLU A 19 -5.54 -11.12 3.70
C GLU A 19 -4.64 -10.26 2.80
N LEU A 20 -4.70 -8.94 2.95
CA LEU A 20 -3.81 -8.01 2.25
C LEU A 20 -2.34 -8.37 2.47
N TYR A 21 -1.93 -8.73 3.69
CA TYR A 21 -0.52 -9.01 3.97
C TYR A 21 -0.06 -10.28 3.26
N LYS A 22 -0.95 -11.28 3.13
CA LYS A 22 -0.67 -12.49 2.34
C LYS A 22 -0.45 -12.16 0.87
N VAL A 23 -1.24 -11.24 0.31
CA VAL A 23 -1.08 -10.74 -1.06
C VAL A 23 0.25 -9.99 -1.22
N LEU A 24 0.56 -9.08 -0.29
CA LEU A 24 1.81 -8.30 -0.30
C LEU A 24 3.06 -9.18 -0.27
N CYS A 25 3.03 -10.26 0.52
CA CYS A 25 4.13 -11.20 0.65
C CYS A 25 4.07 -12.37 -0.34
N ALA A 26 3.16 -12.33 -1.33
CA ALA A 26 2.95 -13.40 -2.31
C ALA A 26 2.83 -14.81 -1.69
N GLY A 27 2.26 -14.91 -0.49
CA GLY A 27 2.13 -16.16 0.27
C GLY A 27 3.42 -16.70 0.89
N ALA A 28 4.54 -15.96 0.86
CA ALA A 28 5.79 -16.35 1.49
C ALA A 28 5.69 -16.29 3.04
N PRO A 29 5.71 -17.42 3.78
CA PRO A 29 5.33 -17.44 5.19
C PRO A 29 6.25 -16.62 6.11
N LEU A 30 7.57 -16.68 5.88
CA LEU A 30 8.54 -15.94 6.70
C LEU A 30 8.48 -14.43 6.46
N GLN A 31 8.29 -14.01 5.19
CA GLN A 31 8.12 -12.60 4.85
C GLN A 31 6.82 -12.05 5.43
N LEU A 32 5.75 -12.84 5.38
CA LEU A 32 4.47 -12.49 5.99
C LEU A 32 4.59 -12.30 7.51
N LEU A 33 5.30 -13.20 8.20
CA LEU A 33 5.56 -13.08 9.63
C LEU A 33 6.39 -11.83 9.98
N GLU A 34 7.40 -11.52 9.17
CA GLU A 34 8.20 -10.31 9.36
C GLU A 34 7.39 -9.04 9.08
N PHE A 35 6.61 -9.03 8.00
CA PHE A 35 5.78 -7.90 7.61
C PHE A 35 4.74 -7.60 8.67
N GLY A 36 4.00 -8.60 9.18
CA GLY A 36 3.01 -8.39 10.22
C GLY A 36 3.58 -7.83 11.53
N LYS A 37 4.89 -8.00 11.78
CA LYS A 37 5.59 -7.41 12.94
C LYS A 37 6.15 -6.00 12.67
N LYS A 38 6.27 -5.59 11.42
CA LYS A 38 6.93 -4.36 10.98
C LYS A 38 6.09 -3.58 9.95
N ASN A 39 4.77 -3.64 10.07
CA ASN A 39 3.81 -3.01 9.16
C ASN A 39 3.47 -1.55 9.53
N ASP A 40 3.95 -1.02 10.64
CA ASP A 40 3.57 0.32 11.14
C ASP A 40 3.72 1.42 10.08
N ALA A 41 4.84 1.45 9.36
CA ALA A 41 5.08 2.46 8.31
C ALA A 41 4.12 2.28 7.12
N PHE A 42 3.73 1.04 6.81
CA PHE A 42 2.76 0.72 5.77
C PHE A 42 1.35 1.19 6.17
N GLU A 43 0.89 0.86 7.38
CA GLU A 43 -0.41 1.30 7.88
C GLU A 43 -0.50 2.83 7.99
N GLN A 44 0.54 3.47 8.50
CA GLN A 44 0.62 4.94 8.57
C GLN A 44 0.60 5.58 7.18
N SER A 45 1.22 4.93 6.18
CA SER A 45 1.22 5.44 4.80
C SER A 45 -0.17 5.37 4.18
N LEU A 46 -0.91 4.28 4.36
CA LEU A 46 -2.30 4.18 3.90
C LEU A 46 -3.20 5.21 4.58
N ALA A 47 -3.04 5.40 5.90
CA ALA A 47 -3.76 6.43 6.64
C ALA A 47 -3.41 7.84 6.17
N ALA A 48 -2.15 8.12 5.83
CA ALA A 48 -1.73 9.42 5.32
C ALA A 48 -2.28 9.69 3.91
N ILE A 49 -2.37 8.68 3.03
CA ILE A 49 -3.09 8.81 1.75
C ILE A 49 -4.56 9.13 2.01
N GLU A 50 -5.19 8.44 2.95
CA GLU A 50 -6.59 8.68 3.31
C GLU A 50 -6.82 10.13 3.78
N GLN A 51 -5.96 10.63 4.66
CA GLN A 51 -6.02 12.01 5.15
C GLN A 51 -5.77 13.03 4.04
N PHE A 52 -4.81 12.76 3.16
CA PHE A 52 -4.52 13.60 2.00
C PHE A 52 -5.74 13.74 1.08
N LEU A 53 -6.46 12.64 0.83
CA LEU A 53 -7.71 12.67 0.05
C LEU A 53 -8.83 13.41 0.79
N GLN A 54 -8.95 13.24 2.11
CA GLN A 54 -9.94 13.97 2.93
C GLN A 54 -9.69 15.47 2.96
N ALA A 55 -8.43 15.89 2.92
CA ALA A 55 -8.02 17.29 2.95
C ALA A 55 -8.01 17.96 1.57
N ASP A 56 -8.71 17.40 0.57
CA ASP A 56 -8.72 17.86 -0.82
C ASP A 56 -7.30 18.09 -1.39
N PHE A 57 -6.43 17.09 -1.19
CA PHE A 57 -5.06 17.07 -1.71
C PHE A 57 -4.13 18.10 -1.04
N ALA A 58 -4.46 18.55 0.17
CA ALA A 58 -3.57 19.35 1.01
C ALA A 58 -2.58 18.48 1.79
N HIS A 59 -1.44 19.06 2.17
CA HIS A 59 -0.42 18.44 3.05
C HIS A 59 0.19 17.11 2.57
N PRO A 60 0.72 17.01 1.33
CA PRO A 60 1.39 15.80 0.84
C PRO A 60 2.66 15.41 1.64
N ASN A 61 3.18 16.34 2.44
CA ASN A 61 4.36 16.14 3.26
C ASN A 61 4.12 15.13 4.39
N ASP A 62 2.88 14.95 4.86
CA ASP A 62 2.57 14.01 5.93
C ASP A 62 2.84 12.58 5.46
N PHE A 63 2.31 12.21 4.29
CA PHE A 63 2.62 10.95 3.62
C PHE A 63 4.12 10.81 3.33
N THR A 64 4.72 11.84 2.74
CA THR A 64 6.13 11.82 2.36
C THR A 64 7.02 11.54 3.57
N SER A 65 6.74 12.19 4.70
CA SER A 65 7.50 12.05 5.95
C SER A 65 7.46 10.66 6.57
N VAL A 66 6.36 9.91 6.36
CA VAL A 66 6.24 8.51 6.79
C VAL A 66 7.12 7.65 5.87
N VAL A 67 7.00 7.86 4.55
CA VAL A 67 7.67 7.01 3.56
C VAL A 67 9.19 7.13 3.62
N VAL A 68 9.74 8.36 3.70
CA VAL A 68 11.20 8.56 3.72
C VAL A 68 11.90 8.14 5.01
N LYS A 69 11.15 7.91 6.10
CA LYS A 69 11.70 7.33 7.34
C LYS A 69 11.86 5.81 7.26
N GLY A 70 11.13 5.16 6.35
CA GLY A 70 11.16 3.71 6.14
C GLY A 70 12.03 3.31 4.95
N ASP A 71 11.93 2.03 4.57
CA ASP A 71 12.47 1.56 3.30
C ASP A 71 11.51 1.98 2.17
N VAL A 72 11.88 3.05 1.47
CA VAL A 72 11.03 3.75 0.50
C VAL A 72 10.53 2.81 -0.60
N ILE A 73 11.42 2.02 -1.20
CA ILE A 73 11.07 1.21 -2.37
C ILE A 73 10.09 0.08 -2.02
N PRO A 74 10.34 -0.76 -1.00
CA PRO A 74 9.37 -1.78 -0.58
C PRO A 74 8.04 -1.19 -0.13
N LEU A 75 8.07 -0.05 0.56
CA LEU A 75 6.85 0.61 1.04
C LEU A 75 5.99 1.12 -0.11
N LEU A 76 6.58 1.84 -1.08
CA LEU A 76 5.88 2.29 -2.28
C LEU A 76 5.37 1.10 -3.12
N SER A 77 6.13 0.00 -3.19
CA SER A 77 5.70 -1.22 -3.87
C SER A 77 4.50 -1.87 -3.18
N ALA A 78 4.49 -1.91 -1.85
CA ALA A 78 3.36 -2.42 -1.08
C ALA A 78 2.10 -1.56 -1.26
N ILE A 79 2.25 -0.23 -1.32
CA ILE A 79 1.15 0.68 -1.64
C ILE A 79 0.62 0.44 -3.04
N SER A 80 1.49 0.23 -4.04
CA SER A 80 1.08 -0.10 -5.40
C SER A 80 0.24 -1.38 -5.47
N ILE A 81 0.67 -2.45 -4.80
CA ILE A 81 -0.11 -3.69 -4.70
C ILE A 81 -1.45 -3.44 -4.02
N SER A 82 -1.49 -2.62 -2.98
CA SER A 82 -2.73 -2.26 -2.26
C SER A 82 -3.72 -1.51 -3.18
N LEU A 83 -3.23 -0.59 -4.01
CA LEU A 83 -4.05 0.10 -5.00
C LEU A 83 -4.51 -0.85 -6.12
N LEU A 84 -3.71 -1.85 -6.51
CA LEU A 84 -4.15 -2.91 -7.44
C LEU A 84 -5.27 -3.77 -6.85
N GLU A 85 -5.18 -4.15 -5.58
CA GLU A 85 -6.27 -4.87 -4.88
C GLU A 85 -7.54 -4.00 -4.81
N LEU A 86 -7.38 -2.70 -4.58
CA LEU A 86 -8.47 -1.72 -4.63
C LEU A 86 -9.15 -1.70 -6.00
N GLN A 87 -8.37 -1.61 -7.08
CA GLN A 87 -8.85 -1.64 -8.46
C GLN A 87 -9.64 -2.93 -8.77
N LYS A 88 -9.10 -4.09 -8.41
CA LYS A 88 -9.80 -5.39 -8.60
C LYS A 88 -11.15 -5.38 -7.87
N SER A 89 -11.18 -4.76 -6.69
CA SER A 89 -12.38 -4.78 -5.86
C SER A 89 -13.59 -4.03 -6.46
N TYR A 90 -13.39 -3.17 -7.46
CA TYR A 90 -14.51 -2.51 -8.17
C TYR A 90 -15.30 -3.46 -9.06
N PHE A 91 -14.69 -4.57 -9.48
CA PHE A 91 -15.32 -5.52 -10.41
C PHE A 91 -15.63 -6.88 -9.78
N ALA A 92 -14.97 -7.22 -8.67
CA ALA A 92 -15.23 -8.43 -7.92
C ALA A 92 -14.98 -8.20 -6.42
N PRO A 93 -15.69 -8.88 -5.51
CA PRO A 93 -15.33 -8.91 -4.09
C PRO A 93 -13.88 -9.37 -3.90
N THR A 94 -13.09 -8.61 -3.15
CA THR A 94 -11.69 -8.94 -2.83
C THR A 94 -11.50 -8.94 -1.33
N GLN A 95 -11.19 -10.09 -0.75
CA GLN A 95 -11.02 -10.25 0.70
C GLN A 95 -9.94 -9.33 1.27
N SER A 96 -8.84 -9.08 0.53
CA SER A 96 -7.77 -8.15 0.92
C SER A 96 -8.27 -6.73 1.17
N VAL A 97 -9.26 -6.27 0.40
CA VAL A 97 -9.90 -4.97 0.59
C VAL A 97 -10.95 -5.07 1.69
N GLU A 98 -11.83 -6.07 1.66
CA GLU A 98 -12.96 -6.19 2.59
C GLU A 98 -12.55 -6.37 4.05
N SER A 99 -11.44 -7.08 4.31
CA SER A 99 -10.93 -7.31 5.66
C SER A 99 -10.01 -6.19 6.16
N HIS A 100 -9.70 -5.18 5.35
CA HIS A 100 -8.72 -4.15 5.69
C HIS A 100 -9.36 -2.76 5.76
N GLN A 101 -9.38 -2.14 6.94
CA GLN A 101 -10.11 -0.89 7.17
C GLN A 101 -9.63 0.25 6.26
N ALA A 102 -8.32 0.48 6.16
CA ALA A 102 -7.78 1.57 5.33
C ALA A 102 -8.14 1.41 3.85
N LEU A 103 -8.04 0.20 3.27
CA LEU A 103 -8.42 -0.05 1.89
C LEU A 103 -9.91 0.16 1.64
N ARG A 104 -10.79 -0.28 2.55
CA ARG A 104 -12.23 0.03 2.45
C ARG A 104 -12.48 1.53 2.46
N SER A 105 -11.76 2.26 3.32
CA SER A 105 -11.88 3.71 3.39
C SER A 105 -11.42 4.37 2.09
N LEU A 106 -10.27 3.95 1.53
CA LEU A 106 -9.78 4.44 0.24
C LEU A 106 -10.77 4.15 -0.90
N LYS A 107 -11.40 2.96 -0.91
CA LYS A 107 -12.42 2.58 -1.90
C LYS A 107 -13.63 3.51 -1.89
N SER A 108 -13.96 4.07 -0.74
CA SER A 108 -15.09 5.00 -0.60
C SER A 108 -14.77 6.42 -1.08
N LYS A 109 -13.49 6.73 -1.33
CA LYS A 109 -12.99 8.08 -1.66
C LYS A 109 -12.41 8.20 -3.06
N LEU A 110 -11.84 7.12 -3.57
CA LEU A 110 -11.34 7.04 -4.92
C LEU A 110 -12.40 6.40 -5.81
N ASP A 111 -12.43 6.77 -7.08
CA ASP A 111 -13.05 5.93 -8.11
C ASP A 111 -12.02 4.96 -8.71
N TYR A 112 -12.46 4.11 -9.65
CA TYR A 112 -11.59 3.16 -10.33
C TYR A 112 -10.48 3.88 -11.15
N GLN A 113 -10.83 4.95 -11.86
CA GLN A 113 -9.90 5.66 -12.74
C GLN A 113 -8.79 6.31 -11.92
N GLN A 114 -9.13 6.97 -10.82
CA GLN A 114 -8.18 7.55 -9.88
C GLN A 114 -7.25 6.47 -9.30
N ALA A 115 -7.80 5.35 -8.83
CA ALA A 115 -6.98 4.25 -8.30
C ALA A 115 -6.03 3.67 -9.36
N PHE A 116 -6.48 3.57 -10.62
CA PHE A 116 -5.67 3.13 -11.75
C PHE A 116 -4.52 4.12 -12.05
N ASP A 117 -4.83 5.40 -12.19
CA ASP A 117 -3.86 6.45 -12.52
C ASP A 117 -2.81 6.61 -11.40
N MET A 118 -3.26 6.58 -10.13
CA MET A 118 -2.39 6.57 -8.96
C MET A 118 -1.38 5.41 -9.03
N THR A 119 -1.85 4.21 -9.36
CA THR A 119 -1.03 3.00 -9.43
C THR A 119 -0.02 3.08 -10.57
N GLN A 120 -0.44 3.52 -11.75
CA GLN A 120 0.44 3.63 -12.92
C GLN A 120 1.59 4.60 -12.65
N ARG A 121 1.28 5.80 -12.12
CA ARG A 121 2.30 6.79 -11.77
C ARG A 121 3.20 6.32 -10.64
N LEU A 122 2.66 5.57 -9.67
CA LEU A 122 3.45 5.01 -8.57
C LEU A 122 4.46 3.98 -9.08
N ASN A 123 4.05 3.10 -10.01
CA ASN A 123 4.96 2.13 -10.61
C ASN A 123 6.10 2.80 -11.38
N GLN A 124 5.80 3.86 -12.13
CA GLN A 124 6.82 4.67 -12.81
C GLN A 124 7.77 5.34 -11.80
N LEU A 125 7.25 5.85 -10.69
CA LEU A 125 8.07 6.43 -9.62
C LEU A 125 9.00 5.38 -9.00
N VAL A 126 8.49 4.20 -8.68
CA VAL A 126 9.29 3.09 -8.12
C VAL A 126 10.41 2.71 -9.09
N GLU A 127 10.12 2.60 -10.38
CA GLU A 127 11.13 2.34 -11.42
C GLU A 127 12.21 3.44 -11.47
N GLN A 128 11.80 4.72 -11.45
CA GLN A 128 12.73 5.85 -11.46
C GLN A 128 13.65 5.85 -10.25
N LEU A 129 13.10 5.66 -9.05
CA LEU A 129 13.87 5.64 -7.80
C LEU A 129 14.80 4.41 -7.70
N THR A 130 14.42 3.29 -8.33
CA THR A 130 15.26 2.08 -8.39
C THR A 130 16.41 2.24 -9.39
N THR A 131 16.14 2.88 -10.53
CA THR A 131 17.10 3.01 -11.64
C THR A 131 18.12 4.13 -11.40
N HIS A 132 17.71 5.20 -10.73
CA HIS A 132 18.52 6.41 -10.54
C HIS A 132 18.78 6.70 -9.07
N THR A 133 19.99 6.41 -8.61
CA THR A 133 20.43 6.75 -7.25
C THR A 133 20.69 8.26 -7.13
N GLY A 134 20.21 8.90 -6.06
CA GLY A 134 20.47 10.32 -5.77
C GLY A 134 19.37 11.29 -6.21
N LEU A 135 18.25 10.80 -6.72
CA LEU A 135 17.05 11.62 -6.92
C LEU A 135 16.50 12.13 -5.58
N ASN A 136 15.90 13.33 -5.60
CA ASN A 136 15.20 13.85 -4.43
C ASN A 136 13.88 13.07 -4.22
N GLN A 137 13.96 12.04 -3.38
CA GLN A 137 12.84 11.13 -3.09
C GLN A 137 11.62 11.88 -2.56
N GLU A 138 11.80 12.81 -1.62
CA GLU A 138 10.69 13.59 -1.04
C GLU A 138 9.91 14.37 -2.11
N LEU A 139 10.65 15.04 -3.01
CA LEU A 139 10.04 15.80 -4.09
C LEU A 139 9.26 14.91 -5.05
N LEU A 140 9.81 13.74 -5.41
CA LEU A 140 9.16 12.85 -6.37
C LEU A 140 7.92 12.15 -5.78
N ILE A 141 8.00 11.76 -4.50
CA ILE A 141 6.88 11.14 -3.78
C ILE A 141 5.73 12.13 -3.58
N SER A 142 6.02 13.36 -3.11
CA SER A 142 5.01 14.40 -2.96
C SER A 142 4.36 14.77 -4.29
N ARG A 143 5.17 14.86 -5.36
CA ARG A 143 4.69 15.10 -6.72
C ARG A 143 3.72 14.02 -7.20
N TRP A 144 4.05 12.74 -7.02
CA TRP A 144 3.15 11.63 -7.36
C TRP A 144 1.79 11.78 -6.67
N LEU A 145 1.81 12.09 -5.37
CA LEU A 145 0.59 12.20 -4.57
C LEU A 145 -0.28 13.40 -5.02
N ILE A 146 0.33 14.55 -5.31
CA ILE A 146 -0.38 15.74 -5.83
C ILE A 146 -0.96 15.48 -7.22
N GLU A 147 -0.18 14.87 -8.11
CA GLU A 147 -0.59 14.57 -9.48
C GLU A 147 -1.74 13.58 -9.58
N SER A 148 -2.06 12.89 -8.47
CA SER A 148 -3.19 11.97 -8.34
C SER A 148 -4.55 12.69 -8.19
N LYS A 149 -4.58 14.03 -8.11
CA LYS A 149 -5.83 14.83 -8.11
C LYS A 149 -6.55 14.83 -9.45
N CYS A 150 -5.81 14.62 -10.53
CA CYS A 150 -6.21 14.93 -11.90
C CYS A 150 -6.29 13.70 -12.79
#